data_AF-A0AAV8Y6J2-F1
#
_entry.id   AF-A0AAV8Y6J2-F1
#
_cell.length_a   1.000
_cell.length_b   1.000
_cell.length_c   1.000
_cell.angle_alpha   90.00
_cell.angle_beta   90.00
_cell.angle_gamma   90.00
#
_symmetry.space_group_name_H-M   'P 1'
#
loop_
_entity.id
_entity.type
_entity.pdbx_description
1 polymer ?
#
loop_
_entity_poly.entity_id
_entity_poly.type
_entity_poly.pdbx_seq_one_letter_code
_entity_poly.pdbx_strand_id
1 'polypeptide(L)'
;MSTIQFEKLLCLVGPVITKENTVREPISAIARLLITLSIVLLAICDANYSFTFIDIGAHGQRSDGGIFRDSAIGQNFAKREMNIPDPARLTVDGMPLPYVLVGDEAFQLRSIP
;
A
#
# COMPACT_ATOMS: atom_id res chain seq x y z
N MET A 1 18.95 4.62 0.77
CA MET A 1 19.92 4.74 -0.34
C MET A 1 20.47 6.17 -0.33
N SER A 2 21.78 6.36 -0.32
CA SER A 2 22.40 7.69 -0.41
C SER A 2 22.32 8.27 -1.83
N THR A 3 22.49 9.58 -1.97
CA THR A 3 22.56 10.27 -3.29
C THR A 3 23.67 9.70 -4.16
N ILE A 4 24.86 9.43 -3.59
CA ILE A 4 26.00 8.85 -4.31
C ILE A 4 25.68 7.44 -4.81
N GLN A 5 24.97 6.63 -4.02
CA GLN A 5 24.54 5.29 -4.45
C GLN A 5 23.49 5.37 -5.55
N PHE A 6 22.57 6.32 -5.48
CA PHE A 6 21.56 6.54 -6.52
C PHE A 6 22.20 6.95 -7.85
N GLU A 7 23.11 7.92 -7.85
CA GLU A 7 23.79 8.38 -9.07
C GLU A 7 24.63 7.25 -9.70
N LYS A 8 25.33 6.47 -8.89
CA LYS A 8 26.05 5.28 -9.37
C LYS A 8 25.11 4.26 -9.99
N LEU A 9 23.98 3.99 -9.35
CA LEU A 9 22.97 3.09 -9.87
C LEU A 9 22.40 3.61 -11.19
N LEU A 10 22.07 4.91 -11.26
CA LEU A 10 21.56 5.57 -12.45
C LEU A 10 22.56 5.51 -13.61
N CYS A 11 23.85 5.74 -13.37
CA CYS A 11 24.89 5.56 -14.39
C CYS A 11 24.92 4.14 -14.94
N LEU A 12 24.72 3.13 -14.08
CA LEU A 12 24.76 1.72 -14.47
C LEU A 12 23.50 1.29 -15.25
N VAL A 13 22.31 1.65 -14.77
CA VAL A 13 21.04 1.17 -15.34
C VAL A 13 20.43 2.11 -16.37
N GLY A 14 20.82 3.39 -16.34
CA GLY A 14 20.27 4.47 -17.19
C GLY A 14 20.24 4.12 -18.67
N PRO A 15 21.35 3.65 -19.28
CA PRO A 15 21.36 3.22 -20.68
C PRO A 15 20.38 2.08 -20.98
N VAL A 16 20.12 1.18 -20.03
CA VAL A 16 19.23 0.02 -20.20
C VAL A 16 17.75 0.40 -20.07
N ILE A 17 17.44 1.34 -19.18
CA ILE A 17 16.05 1.75 -18.91
C ILE A 17 15.60 2.97 -19.73
N THR A 18 16.52 3.59 -20.47
CA THR A 18 16.18 4.63 -21.45
C THR A 18 15.42 3.98 -22.59
N LYS A 19 14.26 4.56 -22.92
CA LYS A 19 13.44 4.06 -24.04
C LYS A 19 13.98 4.66 -25.34
N GLU A 20 14.33 3.80 -26.28
CA GLU A 20 14.66 4.18 -27.66
C GLU A 20 13.42 4.01 -28.56
N ASN A 21 13.36 4.76 -29.66
CA ASN A 21 12.32 4.64 -30.69
C ASN A 21 10.87 4.76 -30.18
N THR A 22 10.56 5.86 -29.48
CA THR A 22 9.21 6.12 -28.95
C THR A 22 8.40 7.06 -29.83
N VAL A 23 7.09 6.83 -29.91
CA VAL A 23 6.12 7.68 -30.65
C VAL A 23 5.95 9.06 -30.01
N ARG A 24 6.30 9.20 -28.73
CA ARG A 24 6.25 10.43 -27.94
C ARG A 24 7.49 10.56 -27.06
N GLU A 25 7.68 11.72 -26.45
CA GLU A 25 8.80 11.95 -25.55
C GLU A 25 8.82 10.93 -24.38
N PRO A 26 9.91 10.17 -24.22
CA PRO A 26 9.98 9.13 -23.21
C PRO A 26 10.17 9.73 -21.81
N ILE A 27 9.59 9.07 -20.80
CA ILE A 27 9.89 9.36 -19.40
C ILE A 27 11.39 9.13 -19.17
N SER A 28 12.08 10.11 -18.60
CA SER A 28 13.53 10.06 -18.38
C SER A 28 13.94 8.84 -17.55
N ALA A 29 15.15 8.31 -17.78
CA ALA A 29 15.70 7.20 -17.01
C ALA A 29 15.68 7.49 -15.50
N ILE A 30 15.95 8.74 -15.11
CA ILE A 30 15.87 9.20 -13.72
C ILE A 30 14.47 9.03 -13.17
N ALA A 31 13.45 9.58 -13.83
CA ALA A 31 12.08 9.47 -13.37
C ALA A 31 11.61 8.01 -13.31
N ARG A 32 12.01 7.18 -14.28
CA ARG A 32 11.74 5.74 -14.26
C ARG A 32 12.38 5.05 -13.07
N LEU A 33 13.65 5.33 -12.79
CA LEU A 33 14.37 4.77 -11.66
C LEU A 33 13.78 5.24 -10.31
N LEU A 34 13.40 6.52 -10.20
CA LEU A 34 12.73 7.06 -9.00
C LEU A 34 11.40 6.36 -8.74
N ILE A 35 10.57 6.17 -9.78
CA ILE A 35 9.29 5.46 -9.66
C ILE A 35 9.52 4.01 -9.19
N THR A 36 10.60 3.36 -9.62
CA THR A 36 10.92 1.99 -9.17
C THR A 36 11.44 1.90 -7.74
N LEU A 37 11.89 2.98 -7.13
CA LEU A 37 12.52 3.00 -5.80
C LEU A 37 11.61 3.59 -4.71
N SER A 38 10.30 3.59 -4.96
CA SER A 38 9.30 4.07 -4.00
C SER A 38 9.10 3.10 -2.83
N ILE A 39 8.98 3.66 -1.62
CA ILE A 39 8.61 2.95 -0.40
C ILE A 39 7.19 3.35 -0.05
N VAL A 40 6.34 2.35 0.21
CA VAL A 40 4.95 2.53 0.59
C VAL A 40 4.82 2.58 2.10
N LEU A 41 4.00 3.52 2.56
CA LEU A 41 3.43 3.55 3.90
C LEU A 41 1.98 3.10 3.78
N LEU A 42 1.66 1.98 4.42
CA LEU A 42 0.30 1.46 4.56
C LEU A 42 -0.17 1.74 5.99
N ALA A 43 -1.33 2.35 6.16
CA ALA A 43 -1.87 2.66 7.49
C ALA A 43 -3.38 2.45 7.58
N ILE A 44 -3.84 2.13 8.79
CA ILE A 44 -5.25 2.12 9.16
C ILE A 44 -5.49 3.27 10.14
N CYS A 45 -6.57 4.02 9.91
CA CYS A 45 -7.04 5.05 10.83
C CYS A 45 -8.34 4.63 11.50
N ASP A 46 -8.56 5.08 12.73
CA ASP A 46 -9.88 5.06 13.34
C ASP A 46 -10.78 6.22 12.85
N ALA A 47 -12.01 6.27 13.36
CA ALA A 47 -12.97 7.33 13.03
C ALA A 47 -12.55 8.74 13.49
N ASN A 48 -11.53 8.85 14.36
CA ASN A 48 -10.97 10.11 14.83
C ASN A 48 -9.74 10.52 14.02
N TYR A 49 -9.51 9.91 12.85
CA TYR A 49 -8.35 10.15 11.99
C TYR A 49 -7.01 9.84 12.68
N SER A 50 -7.00 8.97 13.69
CA SER A 50 -5.78 8.55 14.38
C SER A 50 -5.24 7.26 13.77
N PHE A 51 -3.97 7.23 13.40
CA PHE A 51 -3.31 6.02 12.92
C PHE A 51 -3.24 4.97 14.03
N THR A 52 -3.92 3.83 13.83
CA THR A 52 -3.94 2.71 14.78
C THR A 52 -2.97 1.60 14.38
N PHE A 53 -2.70 1.45 13.07
CA PHE A 53 -1.71 0.54 12.53
C PHE A 53 -0.93 1.21 11.40
N ILE A 54 0.38 0.98 11.36
CA ILE A 54 1.28 1.49 10.33
C ILE A 54 2.26 0.38 9.94
N ASP A 55 2.42 0.15 8.63
CA ASP A 55 3.43 -0.71 8.03
C ASP A 55 4.19 0.09 6.96
N ILE A 56 5.52 0.15 7.06
CA ILE A 56 6.39 0.94 6.18
C ILE A 56 7.48 0.02 5.64
N GLY A 57 7.73 0.09 4.33
CA GLY A 57 8.86 -0.61 3.72
C GLY A 57 8.49 -1.44 2.49
N ALA A 58 7.21 -1.55 2.16
CA ALA A 58 6.79 -2.22 0.94
C ALA A 58 7.27 -1.46 -0.30
N HIS A 59 7.62 -2.18 -1.35
CA HIS A 59 8.06 -1.58 -2.61
C HIS A 59 6.84 -1.08 -3.38
N GLY A 60 6.83 0.19 -3.80
CA GLY A 60 5.67 0.82 -4.45
C GLY A 60 5.39 0.38 -5.90
N GLN A 61 6.16 -0.58 -6.42
CA GLN A 61 5.82 -1.28 -7.67
C GLN A 61 4.73 -2.35 -7.48
N ARG A 62 4.42 -2.70 -6.22
CA ARG A 62 3.40 -3.70 -5.89
C ARG A 62 2.04 -3.01 -5.77
N SER A 63 0.96 -3.71 -6.11
CA SER A 63 -0.40 -3.18 -5.92
C SER A 63 -0.75 -3.04 -4.45
N ASP A 64 -1.59 -2.07 -4.09
CA ASP A 64 -1.97 -1.80 -2.70
C ASP A 64 -2.62 -3.03 -2.03
N GLY A 65 -3.53 -3.72 -2.73
CA GLY A 65 -4.10 -4.97 -2.24
C GLY A 65 -3.08 -6.11 -2.07
N GLY A 66 -2.04 -6.14 -2.90
CA GLY A 66 -0.92 -7.08 -2.77
C GLY A 66 -0.03 -6.75 -1.57
N ILE A 67 0.24 -5.47 -1.35
CA ILE A 67 0.97 -4.97 -0.17
C ILE A 67 0.18 -5.28 1.09
N PHE A 68 -1.12 -4.98 1.14
CA PHE A 68 -1.97 -5.27 2.28
C PHE A 68 -2.05 -6.77 2.59
N ARG A 69 -2.27 -7.63 1.60
CA ARG A 69 -2.35 -9.08 1.84
C ARG A 69 -1.08 -9.64 2.50
N ASP A 70 0.07 -9.13 2.09
CA ASP A 70 1.36 -9.63 2.53
C ASP A 70 1.88 -8.93 3.80
N SER A 71 1.32 -7.76 4.16
CA SER A 71 1.69 -6.98 5.34
C SER A 71 1.28 -7.66 6.65
N ALA A 72 1.93 -7.31 7.75
CA ALA A 72 1.52 -7.78 9.07
C ALA A 72 0.07 -7.37 9.39
N ILE A 73 -0.32 -6.17 8.93
CA ILE A 73 -1.68 -5.64 9.08
C ILE A 73 -2.70 -6.56 8.41
N GLY A 74 -2.54 -6.90 7.13
CA GLY A 74 -3.53 -7.71 6.43
C GLY A 74 -3.52 -9.18 6.86
N GLN A 75 -2.36 -9.71 7.29
CA GLN A 75 -2.29 -11.04 7.89
C GLN A 75 -3.04 -11.11 9.23
N ASN A 76 -2.83 -10.14 10.12
CA ASN A 76 -3.52 -10.09 11.40
C ASN A 76 -5.02 -9.81 11.22
N PHE A 77 -5.40 -9.00 10.24
CA PHE A 77 -6.80 -8.83 9.84
C PHE A 77 -7.45 -10.17 9.46
N ALA A 78 -6.80 -10.92 8.57
CA ALA A 78 -7.31 -12.19 8.09
C ALA A 78 -7.42 -13.26 9.18
N LYS A 79 -6.54 -13.20 10.20
CA LYS A 79 -6.53 -14.13 11.35
C LYS A 79 -7.40 -13.68 12.53
N ARG A 80 -8.04 -12.51 12.47
CA ARG A 80 -8.78 -11.86 13.59
C ARG A 80 -7.91 -11.53 14.81
N GLU A 81 -6.65 -11.20 14.58
CA GLU A 81 -5.67 -10.87 15.62
C GLU A 81 -5.55 -9.34 15.85
N MET A 82 -6.34 -8.52 15.15
CA MET A 82 -6.35 -7.05 15.27
C MET A 82 -7.24 -6.50 16.41
N ASN A 83 -7.81 -7.36 17.27
CA ASN A 83 -8.71 -6.94 18.36
C ASN A 83 -9.83 -6.00 17.91
N ILE A 84 -10.43 -6.30 16.75
CA ILE A 84 -11.56 -5.54 16.22
C ILE A 84 -12.75 -5.73 17.17
N PRO A 85 -13.47 -4.65 17.57
CA PRO A 85 -14.62 -4.78 18.44
C PRO A 85 -15.71 -5.69 17.86
N ASP A 86 -16.46 -6.35 18.75
CA ASP A 86 -17.62 -7.14 18.35
C ASP A 86 -18.69 -6.28 17.67
N PRO A 87 -19.55 -6.86 16.80
CA PRO A 87 -20.63 -6.15 16.15
C PRO A 87 -21.50 -5.35 17.13
N ALA A 88 -21.77 -4.09 16.79
CA ALA A 88 -22.54 -3.16 17.62
C ALA A 88 -23.82 -2.72 16.90
N ARG A 89 -24.87 -2.41 17.67
CA ARG A 89 -26.11 -1.87 17.11
C ARG A 89 -25.93 -0.39 16.78
N LEU A 90 -26.28 0.01 15.56
CA LEU A 90 -26.31 1.43 15.16
C LEU A 90 -27.59 2.14 15.62
N THR A 91 -28.69 1.38 15.79
CA THR A 91 -29.99 1.90 16.24
C THR A 91 -30.53 1.00 17.36
N VAL A 92 -31.44 1.53 18.18
CA VAL A 92 -31.99 0.85 19.37
C VAL A 92 -32.55 -0.55 19.02
N ASP A 93 -33.29 -0.62 17.92
CA ASP A 93 -33.96 -1.84 17.42
C ASP A 93 -33.23 -2.49 16.23
N GLY A 94 -32.03 -2.01 15.89
CA GLY A 94 -31.25 -2.49 14.76
C GLY A 94 -30.53 -3.81 15.04
N MET A 95 -30.23 -4.54 13.97
CA MET A 95 -29.33 -5.70 14.05
C MET A 95 -27.89 -5.22 14.34
N PRO A 96 -27.10 -5.96 15.13
CA PRO A 96 -25.67 -5.67 15.29
C PRO A 96 -24.96 -5.73 13.93
N LEU A 97 -24.16 -4.71 13.62
CA LEU A 97 -23.37 -4.64 12.40
C LEU A 97 -21.87 -4.74 12.73
N PRO A 98 -21.10 -5.48 11.92
CA PRO A 98 -19.67 -5.62 12.15
C PRO A 98 -18.93 -4.31 11.86
N TYR A 99 -17.80 -4.12 12.53
CA TYR A 99 -16.82 -3.12 12.14
C TYR A 99 -16.08 -3.58 10.89
N VAL A 100 -15.88 -2.66 9.94
CA VAL A 100 -15.23 -2.95 8.66
C VAL A 100 -14.11 -1.95 8.40
N LEU A 101 -13.07 -2.40 7.72
CA LEU A 101 -12.08 -1.50 7.13
C LEU A 101 -12.62 -0.99 5.80
N VAL A 102 -12.59 0.32 5.62
CA VAL A 102 -12.95 0.98 4.37
C VAL A 102 -11.66 1.39 3.68
N GLY A 103 -11.47 0.93 2.44
CA GLY A 103 -10.34 1.27 1.60
C GLY A 103 -10.82 1.62 0.19
N ASP A 104 -9.87 1.94 -0.69
CA ASP A 104 -10.15 2.10 -2.11
C ASP A 104 -10.42 0.74 -2.81
N GLU A 105 -10.68 0.80 -4.11
CA GLU A 105 -10.97 -0.37 -4.94
C GLU A 105 -9.79 -1.34 -5.13
N ALA A 106 -8.56 -0.91 -4.84
CA ALA A 106 -7.38 -1.77 -4.94
C ALA A 106 -7.34 -2.84 -3.83
N PHE A 107 -8.08 -2.62 -2.73
CA PHE A 107 -8.28 -3.62 -1.69
C PHE A 107 -9.50 -4.49 -2.00
N GLN A 108 -9.26 -5.79 -2.18
CA GLN A 108 -10.33 -6.75 -2.47
C GLN A 108 -11.32 -6.83 -1.30
N LEU A 109 -12.61 -6.76 -1.62
CA LEU A 109 -13.66 -7.09 -0.67
C LEU A 109 -13.48 -8.51 -0.15
N ARG A 110 -13.47 -8.66 1.17
CA ARG A 110 -13.45 -9.95 1.84
C ARG A 110 -14.51 -9.97 2.92
N SER A 111 -15.25 -11.08 2.99
CA SER A 111 -16.03 -11.39 4.17
C SER A 111 -15.07 -11.59 5.34
N ILE A 112 -15.25 -10.82 6.40
CA ILE A 112 -14.69 -11.19 7.71
C ILE A 112 -15.44 -12.49 8.07
N PRO A 113 -14.76 -13.64 8.24
CA PRO A 113 -15.45 -14.87 8.60
C PRO A 113 -16.13 -14.74 9.96
#